data_AF-A0AA97KJ10-F1
#
_entry.id   AF-A0AA97KJ10-F1
#
_cell.length_a   1.000
_cell.length_b   1.000
_cell.length_c   1.000
_cell.angle_alpha   90.00
_cell.angle_beta   90.00
_cell.angle_gamma   90.00
#
_symmetry.space_group_name_H-M   'P 1'
#
loop_
_entity.id
_entity.type
_entity.pdbx_description
1 polymer ?
#
loop_
_entity_poly.entity_id
_entity_poly.type
_entity_poly.pdbx_seq_one_letter_code
_entity_poly.pdbx_strand_id
1 'polypeptide(L)'
;MQEILTLINSKGDPEPAKTVPNWARAPWLEHIYFKEVLQETEGPRLFTTHLPCQVLAAALKKAKPKVIYVARNPKDVAVSFYYFSRMANFFPDPGSFDDFLLRFLDGTVHYGSWFEHTKGWLGSQRELDLFCITYEELHQDLRGSLERLSAFLGCSLQPGQLDAIQEHSSFASMRENAMVNCSLIPPEVLDPSKGQFMRKGIVGDWKNHFSPEQNSLFNKRYQQEMEGCNLTFQGFMD
;
A
#
# COMPACT_ATOMS: atom_id res chain seq x y z
N MET A 1 1.31 -1.21 6.29
CA MET A 1 2.60 -1.90 6.06
C MET A 1 3.80 -1.09 6.54
N GLN A 2 4.04 0.15 6.08
CA GLN A 2 5.16 0.97 6.60
C GLN A 2 5.18 1.07 8.14
N GLU A 3 4.00 1.29 8.74
CA GLU A 3 3.84 1.34 10.21
C GLU A 3 4.19 0.01 10.86
N ILE A 4 3.64 -1.10 10.34
CA ILE A 4 3.93 -2.46 10.79
C ILE A 4 5.45 -2.73 10.75
N LEU A 5 6.12 -2.42 9.65
CA LEU A 5 7.56 -2.67 9.50
C LEU A 5 8.41 -1.79 10.42
N THR A 6 7.97 -0.56 10.67
CA THR A 6 8.62 0.31 11.67
C THR A 6 8.54 -0.33 13.04
N LEU A 7 7.34 -0.77 13.45
CA LEU A 7 7.11 -1.37 14.76
C LEU A 7 7.81 -2.74 14.88
N ILE A 8 7.95 -3.51 13.80
CA ILE A 8 8.76 -4.72 13.78
C ILE A 8 10.24 -4.38 14.00
N ASN A 9 10.77 -3.39 13.29
CA ASN A 9 12.17 -2.97 13.42
C ASN A 9 12.48 -2.44 14.83
N SER A 10 11.53 -1.75 15.46
CA SER A 10 11.63 -1.27 16.84
C SER A 10 11.21 -2.31 17.89
N LYS A 11 10.92 -3.56 17.47
CA LYS A 11 10.50 -4.65 18.36
C LYS A 11 9.29 -4.30 19.23
N GLY A 12 8.32 -3.60 18.66
CA GLY A 12 7.09 -3.17 19.30
C GLY A 12 7.17 -1.82 20.02
N ASP A 13 8.34 -1.17 20.08
CA ASP A 13 8.47 0.18 20.63
C ASP A 13 7.78 1.20 19.70
N PRO A 14 6.71 1.90 20.16
CA PRO A 14 6.00 2.85 19.33
C PRO A 14 6.71 4.20 19.18
N GLU A 15 7.79 4.47 19.92
CA GLU A 15 8.43 5.78 19.94
C GLU A 15 8.79 6.30 18.54
N PRO A 16 9.45 5.51 17.65
CA PRO A 16 9.74 5.99 16.30
C PRO A 16 8.47 6.28 15.49
N ALA A 17 7.42 5.48 15.68
CA ALA A 17 6.15 5.63 14.98
C ALA A 17 5.35 6.86 15.46
N LYS A 18 5.57 7.32 16.70
CA LYS A 18 4.91 8.48 17.31
C LYS A 18 5.67 9.79 17.15
N THR A 19 6.97 9.73 16.86
CA THR A 19 7.84 10.92 16.84
C THR A 19 8.39 11.26 15.45
N VAL A 20 8.50 10.28 14.56
CA VAL A 20 9.08 10.47 13.22
C VAL A 20 8.03 10.20 12.14
N PRO A 21 7.80 11.14 11.20
CA PRO A 21 6.86 10.92 10.09
C PRO A 21 7.21 9.67 9.26
N ASN A 22 6.19 8.97 8.77
CA ASN A 22 6.35 7.73 8.00
C ASN A 22 7.21 7.93 6.73
N TRP A 23 7.10 9.07 6.04
CA TRP A 23 7.93 9.39 4.87
C TRP A 23 9.40 9.64 5.20
N ALA A 24 9.77 9.83 6.47
CA ALA A 24 11.16 9.86 6.93
C ALA A 24 11.64 8.48 7.40
N ARG A 25 10.75 7.67 8.00
CA ARG A 25 11.06 6.28 8.41
C ARG A 25 11.19 5.31 7.24
N ALA A 26 10.36 5.48 6.22
CA ALA A 26 10.30 4.63 5.03
C ALA A 26 10.14 5.48 3.75
N PRO A 27 11.18 6.25 3.36
CA PRO A 27 11.09 7.22 2.27
C PRO A 27 10.78 6.58 0.92
N TRP A 28 10.10 7.35 0.07
CA TRP A 28 9.67 6.93 -1.27
C TRP A 28 10.79 7.09 -2.30
N LEU A 29 11.10 6.03 -3.05
CA LEU A 29 12.18 6.01 -4.03
C LEU A 29 11.98 7.03 -5.16
N GLU A 30 10.73 7.26 -5.55
CA GLU A 30 10.32 8.15 -6.63
C GLU A 30 10.26 9.64 -6.25
N HIS A 31 10.41 9.98 -4.97
CA HIS A 31 10.40 11.38 -4.56
C HIS A 31 11.70 12.08 -4.93
N ILE A 32 11.61 13.30 -5.45
CA ILE A 32 12.78 14.10 -5.87
C ILE A 32 13.77 14.35 -4.74
N TYR A 33 13.30 14.36 -3.49
CA TYR A 33 14.09 14.59 -2.29
C TYR A 33 14.58 13.28 -1.62
N PHE A 34 14.43 12.13 -2.29
CA PHE A 34 14.79 10.82 -1.73
C PHE A 34 16.24 10.78 -1.23
N LYS A 35 17.18 11.39 -1.97
CA LYS A 35 18.60 11.38 -1.61
C LYS A 35 18.88 12.24 -0.38
N GLU A 36 18.17 13.34 -0.24
CA GLU A 36 18.31 14.31 0.85
C GLU A 36 17.73 13.77 2.15
N VAL A 37 16.68 12.95 2.08
CA VAL A 37 16.09 12.27 3.25
C VAL A 37 16.75 10.92 3.55
N LEU A 38 17.70 10.48 2.74
CA LEU A 38 18.45 9.26 2.98
C LEU A 38 19.39 9.48 4.16
N GLN A 39 18.99 8.99 5.32
CA GLN A 39 19.87 8.99 6.50
C GLN A 39 20.84 7.82 6.40
N GLU A 40 22.12 8.09 6.68
CA GLU A 40 23.06 7.02 7.03
C GLU A 40 22.70 6.53 8.42
N THR A 41 22.11 5.33 8.49
CA THR A 41 21.72 4.69 9.74
C THR A 41 22.43 3.37 9.90
N GLU A 42 22.81 3.05 11.14
CA GLU A 42 23.23 1.70 11.49
C GLU A 42 22.00 0.77 11.51
N GLY A 43 22.03 -0.31 10.73
CA GLY A 43 20.99 -1.35 10.73
C GLY A 43 20.07 -1.37 9.50
N PRO A 44 18.93 -2.10 9.59
CA PRO A 44 18.00 -2.28 8.48
C PRO A 44 17.33 -0.95 8.09
N ARG A 45 17.30 -0.66 6.78
CA ARG A 45 16.62 0.51 6.21
C ARG A 45 15.30 0.08 5.57
N LEU A 46 14.26 0.90 5.74
CA LEU A 46 12.98 0.73 5.07
C LEU A 46 12.89 1.73 3.92
N PHE A 47 12.47 1.26 2.75
CA PHE A 47 12.16 2.10 1.60
C PHE A 47 10.78 1.74 1.07
N THR A 48 10.08 2.73 0.52
CA THR A 48 8.76 2.54 -0.09
C THR A 48 8.81 2.89 -1.57
N THR A 49 8.00 2.23 -2.38
CA THR A 49 7.78 2.64 -3.78
C THR A 49 6.44 2.15 -4.32
N HIS A 50 5.87 2.93 -5.23
CA HIS A 50 4.74 2.57 -6.09
C HIS A 50 5.20 2.31 -7.54
N LEU A 51 6.50 2.33 -7.81
CA LEU A 51 7.03 2.06 -9.15
C LEU A 51 6.75 0.60 -9.56
N PRO A 52 6.42 0.36 -10.84
CA PRO A 52 6.22 -0.99 -11.34
C PRO A 52 7.54 -1.77 -11.33
N CYS A 53 7.45 -3.08 -11.09
CA CYS A 53 8.62 -3.95 -10.90
C CYS A 53 9.66 -3.82 -12.02
N GLN A 54 9.23 -3.68 -13.28
CA GLN A 54 10.11 -3.53 -14.44
C GLN A 54 11.09 -2.35 -14.35
N VAL A 55 10.73 -1.28 -13.63
CA VAL A 55 11.61 -0.11 -13.42
C VAL A 55 12.72 -0.43 -12.42
N LEU A 56 12.45 -1.28 -11.42
CA LEU A 56 13.35 -1.56 -10.30
C LEU A 56 14.04 -2.91 -10.36
N ALA A 57 13.56 -3.86 -11.19
CA ALA A 57 13.97 -5.26 -11.17
C ALA A 57 15.50 -5.43 -11.28
N ALA A 58 16.17 -4.70 -12.17
CA ALA A 58 17.63 -4.78 -12.31
C ALA A 58 18.38 -4.32 -11.04
N ALA A 59 17.93 -3.23 -10.43
CA ALA A 59 18.51 -2.71 -9.20
C ALA A 59 18.27 -3.67 -8.02
N LEU A 60 17.06 -4.21 -7.90
CA LEU A 60 16.69 -5.15 -6.84
C LEU A 60 17.44 -6.48 -6.96
N LYS A 61 17.64 -7.00 -8.17
CA LYS A 61 18.47 -8.21 -8.40
C LYS A 61 19.92 -8.04 -7.95
N LYS A 62 20.46 -6.82 -8.11
CA LYS A 62 21.83 -6.49 -7.68
C LYS A 62 21.90 -6.28 -6.17
N ALA A 63 21.00 -5.49 -5.61
CA ALA A 63 21.01 -5.11 -4.19
C ALA A 63 20.50 -6.23 -3.27
N LYS A 64 19.67 -7.14 -3.81
CA LYS A 64 19.04 -8.27 -3.11
C LYS A 64 18.36 -7.90 -1.78
N PRO A 65 17.53 -6.84 -1.73
CA PRO A 65 16.77 -6.54 -0.52
C PRO A 65 15.64 -7.55 -0.33
N LYS A 66 15.09 -7.60 0.89
CA LYS A 66 13.76 -8.16 1.12
C LYS A 66 12.71 -7.21 0.57
N VAL A 67 11.80 -7.71 -0.26
CA VAL A 67 10.72 -6.96 -0.88
C VAL A 67 9.39 -7.42 -0.28
N ILE A 68 8.56 -6.48 0.16
CA ILE A 68 7.20 -6.78 0.62
C ILE A 68 6.23 -6.09 -0.33
N TYR A 69 5.50 -6.90 -1.08
CA TYR A 69 4.49 -6.43 -2.02
C TYR A 69 3.10 -6.51 -1.37
N VAL A 70 2.41 -5.38 -1.28
CA VAL A 70 1.04 -5.32 -0.77
C VAL A 70 0.08 -5.26 -1.95
N ALA A 71 -0.69 -6.31 -2.14
CA ALA A 71 -1.81 -6.33 -3.08
C ALA A 71 -3.12 -5.93 -2.38
N ARG A 72 -4.10 -5.48 -3.13
CA ARG A 72 -5.46 -5.17 -2.63
C ARG A 72 -6.47 -5.38 -3.74
N ASN A 73 -7.70 -5.72 -3.38
CA ASN A 73 -8.81 -5.79 -4.32
C ASN A 73 -8.83 -4.53 -5.21
N PRO A 74 -8.70 -4.66 -6.55
CA PRO A 74 -8.55 -3.52 -7.43
C PRO A 74 -9.77 -2.60 -7.48
N LYS A 75 -10.98 -3.08 -7.15
CA LYS A 75 -12.18 -2.23 -7.05
C LYS A 75 -12.07 -1.29 -5.85
N ASP A 76 -11.61 -1.79 -4.70
CA ASP A 76 -11.33 -0.95 -3.54
C ASP A 76 -10.16 0.01 -3.78
N VAL A 77 -9.14 -0.43 -4.55
CA VAL A 77 -8.05 0.45 -5.00
C VAL A 77 -8.61 1.59 -5.84
N ALA A 78 -9.47 1.31 -6.83
CA ALA A 78 -10.07 2.33 -7.69
C ALA A 78 -10.85 3.38 -6.86
N VAL A 79 -11.69 2.95 -5.91
CA VAL A 79 -12.40 3.87 -5.00
C VAL A 79 -11.42 4.68 -4.16
N SER A 80 -10.45 4.01 -3.52
CA SER A 80 -9.49 4.69 -2.65
C SER A 80 -8.67 5.72 -3.41
N PHE A 81 -8.25 5.40 -4.63
CA PHE A 81 -7.46 6.25 -5.47
C PHE A 81 -8.27 7.43 -6.03
N TYR A 82 -9.55 7.24 -6.35
CA TYR A 82 -10.44 8.33 -6.72
C TYR A 82 -10.50 9.40 -5.61
N TYR A 83 -10.79 9.00 -4.37
CA TYR A 83 -10.85 9.95 -3.24
C TYR A 83 -9.49 10.56 -2.90
N PHE A 84 -8.41 9.80 -3.00
CA PHE A 84 -7.06 10.35 -2.84
C PHE A 84 -6.75 11.40 -3.91
N SER A 85 -7.11 11.14 -5.17
CA SER A 85 -6.89 12.08 -6.29
C SER A 85 -7.67 13.38 -6.12
N ARG A 86 -8.82 13.35 -5.44
CA ARG A 86 -9.58 14.58 -5.12
C ARG A 86 -8.83 15.49 -4.15
N MET A 87 -8.09 14.93 -3.20
CA MET A 87 -7.35 15.73 -2.20
C MET A 87 -5.89 15.99 -2.57
N ALA A 88 -5.29 15.16 -3.42
CA ALA A 88 -3.90 15.32 -3.86
C ALA A 88 -3.80 16.38 -4.97
N ASN A 89 -3.43 17.61 -4.60
CA ASN A 89 -3.36 18.74 -5.54
C ASN A 89 -2.25 18.60 -6.60
N PHE A 90 -1.32 17.65 -6.42
CA PHE A 90 -0.32 17.31 -7.43
C PHE A 90 -0.84 16.34 -8.51
N PHE A 91 -2.08 15.87 -8.38
CA PHE A 91 -2.81 15.14 -9.41
C PHE A 91 -3.81 16.06 -10.13
N PRO A 92 -4.12 15.80 -11.41
CA PRO A 92 -5.23 16.47 -12.07
C PRO A 92 -6.54 16.05 -11.40
N ASP A 93 -7.56 16.91 -11.50
CA ASP A 93 -8.89 16.60 -11.00
C ASP A 93 -9.37 15.24 -11.56
N PRO A 94 -9.79 14.29 -10.68
CA PRO A 94 -10.27 13.00 -11.14
C PRO A 94 -11.61 13.08 -11.90
N GLY A 95 -12.34 14.20 -11.86
CA GLY A 95 -13.64 14.32 -12.51
C GLY A 95 -14.69 13.44 -11.85
N SER A 96 -15.60 12.87 -12.64
CA SER A 96 -16.58 11.91 -12.12
C SER A 96 -15.91 10.58 -11.75
N PHE A 97 -16.55 9.81 -10.86
CA PHE A 97 -16.07 8.46 -10.55
C PHE A 97 -16.09 7.56 -11.79
N ASP A 98 -17.08 7.74 -12.68
CA ASP A 98 -17.23 6.98 -13.92
C ASP A 98 -16.03 7.20 -14.86
N ASP A 99 -15.66 8.46 -15.11
CA ASP A 99 -14.51 8.81 -15.95
C ASP A 99 -13.20 8.33 -15.32
N PHE A 100 -13.07 8.45 -14.00
CA PHE A 100 -11.92 7.94 -13.28
C PHE A 100 -11.80 6.42 -13.40
N LEU A 101 -12.91 5.68 -13.26
CA LEU A 101 -12.92 4.23 -13.34
C LEU A 101 -12.50 3.72 -14.71
N LEU A 102 -12.94 4.38 -15.80
CA LEU A 102 -12.50 4.04 -17.15
C LEU A 102 -10.99 4.25 -17.31
N ARG A 103 -10.46 5.40 -16.88
CA ARG A 103 -9.01 5.67 -16.89
C ARG A 103 -8.22 4.67 -16.04
N PHE A 104 -8.77 4.24 -14.90
CA PHE A 104 -8.16 3.23 -14.05
C PHE A 104 -8.06 1.87 -14.77
N LEU A 105 -9.13 1.44 -15.43
CA LEU A 105 -9.16 0.19 -16.21
C LEU A 105 -8.25 0.24 -17.44
N ASP A 106 -8.12 1.41 -18.07
CA ASP A 106 -7.22 1.62 -19.20
C ASP A 106 -5.75 1.83 -18.78
N GLY A 107 -5.49 1.95 -17.48
CA GLY A 107 -4.15 2.14 -16.94
C GLY A 107 -3.56 3.52 -17.26
N THR A 108 -4.40 4.53 -17.51
CA THR A 108 -3.99 5.91 -17.79
C THR A 108 -4.05 6.80 -16.54
N VAL A 109 -3.83 6.20 -15.37
CA VAL A 109 -3.71 6.87 -14.07
C VAL A 109 -2.24 6.87 -13.61
N HIS A 110 -1.92 7.56 -12.52
CA HIS A 110 -0.56 7.54 -11.98
C HIS A 110 -0.11 6.11 -11.69
N TYR A 111 1.15 5.81 -12.01
CA TYR A 111 1.79 4.49 -11.96
C TYR A 111 1.23 3.43 -12.94
N GLY A 112 0.28 3.79 -13.80
CA GLY A 112 -0.14 2.96 -14.93
C GLY A 112 -1.24 1.93 -14.60
N SER A 113 -1.25 0.83 -15.36
CA SER A 113 -2.21 -0.27 -15.19
C SER A 113 -1.98 -1.03 -13.88
N TRP A 114 -3.02 -1.14 -13.06
CA TRP A 114 -3.01 -1.99 -11.87
C TRP A 114 -2.69 -3.45 -12.23
N PHE A 115 -3.27 -3.96 -13.34
CA PHE A 115 -3.09 -5.35 -13.78
C PHE A 115 -1.62 -5.65 -14.11
N GLU A 116 -1.00 -4.80 -14.93
CA GLU A 116 0.41 -4.95 -15.31
C GLU A 116 1.33 -4.77 -14.10
N HIS A 117 1.01 -3.82 -13.23
CA HIS A 117 1.76 -3.59 -12.00
C HIS A 117 1.76 -4.84 -11.12
N THR A 118 0.58 -5.40 -10.84
CA THR A 118 0.44 -6.60 -10.00
C THR A 118 1.07 -7.82 -10.64
N LYS A 119 0.83 -8.09 -11.93
CA LYS A 119 1.46 -9.20 -12.65
C LYS A 119 2.99 -9.09 -12.65
N GLY A 120 3.54 -7.89 -12.86
CA GLY A 120 4.99 -7.67 -12.87
C GLY A 120 5.65 -7.99 -11.54
N TRP A 121 5.06 -7.55 -10.42
CA TRP A 121 5.60 -7.85 -9.09
C TRP A 121 5.46 -9.34 -8.73
N LEU A 122 4.28 -9.93 -8.95
CA LEU A 122 4.06 -11.36 -8.64
C LEU A 122 4.87 -12.29 -9.53
N GLY A 123 5.02 -11.96 -10.82
CA GLY A 123 5.86 -12.70 -11.76
C GLY A 123 7.34 -12.70 -11.37
N SER A 124 7.79 -11.69 -10.62
CA SER A 124 9.17 -11.56 -10.15
C SER A 124 9.46 -12.28 -8.84
N GLN A 125 8.46 -12.94 -8.23
CA GLN A 125 8.58 -13.57 -6.91
C GLN A 125 9.63 -14.70 -6.85
N ARG A 126 9.94 -15.34 -7.99
CA ARG A 126 11.00 -16.36 -8.06
C ARG A 126 12.41 -15.78 -8.16
N GLU A 127 12.53 -14.53 -8.61
CA GLU A 127 13.80 -13.88 -8.91
C GLU A 127 14.24 -12.89 -7.81
N LEU A 128 13.28 -12.44 -7.01
CA LEU A 128 13.47 -11.51 -5.90
C LEU A 128 13.10 -12.20 -4.58
N ASP A 129 13.75 -11.81 -3.49
CA ASP A 129 13.32 -12.20 -2.14
C ASP A 129 12.04 -11.41 -1.80
N LEU A 130 10.91 -11.87 -2.34
CA LEU A 130 9.63 -11.15 -2.34
C LEU A 130 8.57 -11.89 -1.54
N PHE A 131 7.98 -11.17 -0.58
CA PHE A 131 6.82 -11.58 0.19
C PHE A 131 5.58 -10.82 -0.29
N CYS A 132 4.60 -11.55 -0.82
CA CYS A 132 3.30 -10.98 -1.17
C CYS A 132 2.33 -11.14 0.00
N ILE A 133 1.59 -10.08 0.29
CA ILE A 133 0.48 -10.06 1.25
C ILE A 133 -0.64 -9.16 0.74
N THR A 134 -1.87 -9.51 1.02
CA THR A 134 -3.03 -8.70 0.66
C THR A 134 -3.47 -7.78 1.80
N TYR A 135 -4.06 -6.64 1.47
CA TYR A 135 -4.72 -5.75 2.43
C TYR A 135 -5.84 -6.50 3.17
N GLU A 136 -6.52 -7.41 2.49
CA GLU A 136 -7.58 -8.25 3.02
C GLU A 136 -7.06 -9.22 4.10
N GLU A 137 -5.91 -9.90 3.87
CA GLU A 137 -5.26 -10.74 4.89
C GLU A 137 -4.91 -9.93 6.15
N LEU A 138 -4.37 -8.72 5.98
CA LEU A 138 -4.05 -7.82 7.11
C LEU A 138 -5.29 -7.44 7.92
N HIS A 139 -6.46 -7.36 7.29
CA HIS A 139 -7.73 -7.05 7.95
C HIS A 139 -8.35 -8.27 8.62
N GLN A 140 -8.24 -9.44 7.98
CA GLN A 140 -8.87 -10.67 8.43
C GLN A 140 -8.13 -11.29 9.61
N ASP A 141 -6.80 -11.36 9.52
CA ASP A 141 -5.93 -11.91 10.56
C ASP A 141 -4.59 -11.17 10.58
N LEU A 142 -4.57 -10.04 11.27
CA LEU A 142 -3.35 -9.25 11.45
C LEU A 142 -2.27 -10.05 12.18
N ARG A 143 -2.63 -10.84 13.20
CA ARG A 143 -1.65 -11.58 14.00
C ARG A 143 -0.94 -12.65 13.18
N GLY A 144 -1.69 -13.51 12.48
CA GLY A 144 -1.10 -14.51 11.58
C GLY A 144 -0.30 -13.87 10.43
N SER A 145 -0.74 -12.71 9.96
CA SER A 145 0.02 -11.91 8.98
C SER A 145 1.37 -11.42 9.53
N LEU A 146 1.41 -10.93 10.78
CA LEU A 146 2.65 -10.51 11.46
C LEU A 146 3.60 -11.68 11.71
N GLU A 147 3.08 -12.85 12.04
CA GLU A 147 3.89 -14.06 12.24
C GLU A 147 4.55 -14.50 10.92
N ARG A 148 3.79 -14.55 9.82
CA ARG A 148 4.34 -14.85 8.48
C ARG A 148 5.37 -13.81 8.03
N LEU A 149 5.07 -12.53 8.24
CA LEU A 149 5.96 -11.44 7.87
C LEU A 149 7.26 -11.45 8.68
N SER A 150 7.18 -11.70 9.99
CA SER A 150 8.36 -11.77 10.85
C SER A 150 9.24 -12.98 10.52
N ALA A 151 8.65 -14.14 10.20
CA ALA A 151 9.37 -15.28 9.67
C ALA A 151 10.09 -14.97 8.35
N PHE A 152 9.42 -14.28 7.41
CA PHE A 152 10.04 -13.85 6.15
C PHE A 152 11.22 -12.86 6.37
N LEU A 153 11.07 -11.94 7.32
CA LEU A 153 12.11 -10.99 7.71
C LEU A 153 13.27 -11.65 8.47
N GLY A 154 13.09 -12.88 8.98
CA GLY A 154 14.09 -13.56 9.80
C GLY A 154 14.19 -12.97 11.21
N CYS A 155 13.13 -12.36 11.72
CA CYS A 155 13.07 -11.81 13.07
C CYS A 155 12.00 -12.54 13.90
N SER A 156 12.31 -12.84 15.16
CA SER A 156 11.32 -13.42 16.10
C SER A 156 10.72 -12.33 16.97
N LEU A 157 9.40 -12.23 16.96
CA LEU A 157 8.63 -11.31 17.81
C LEU A 157 8.10 -12.05 19.03
N GLN A 158 8.28 -11.46 20.21
CA GLN A 158 7.68 -11.97 21.44
C GLN A 158 6.18 -11.65 21.48
N PRO A 159 5.36 -12.40 22.23
CA PRO A 159 3.91 -12.17 22.30
C PRO A 159 3.52 -10.72 22.60
N GLY A 160 4.16 -10.09 23.60
CA GLY A 160 3.88 -8.68 23.93
C GLY A 160 4.30 -7.68 22.84
N GLN A 161 5.29 -8.03 22.02
CA GLN A 161 5.69 -7.20 20.87
C GLN A 161 4.66 -7.31 19.75
N LEU A 162 4.13 -8.52 19.49
CA LEU A 162 3.02 -8.72 18.56
C LEU A 162 1.78 -7.94 18.97
N ASP A 163 1.43 -7.98 20.26
CA ASP A 163 0.28 -7.25 20.80
C ASP A 163 0.45 -5.73 20.61
N ALA A 164 1.63 -5.19 20.93
CA ALA A 164 1.94 -3.78 20.71
C ALA A 164 1.91 -3.38 19.22
N ILE A 165 2.48 -4.21 18.33
CA ILE A 165 2.43 -3.96 16.88
C ILE A 165 0.98 -3.95 16.40
N GLN A 166 0.16 -4.90 16.85
CA GLN A 166 -1.25 -5.00 16.48
C GLN A 166 -2.05 -3.78 16.93
N GLU A 167 -1.84 -3.31 18.17
CA GLU A 167 -2.51 -2.11 18.69
C GLU A 167 -2.16 -0.86 17.87
N HIS A 168 -0.86 -0.60 17.69
CA HIS A 168 -0.38 0.62 17.04
C HIS A 168 -0.53 0.63 15.52
N SER A 169 -0.67 -0.54 14.89
CA SER A 169 -0.98 -0.65 13.45
C SER A 169 -2.49 -0.75 13.15
N SER A 170 -3.35 -0.69 14.17
CA SER A 170 -4.80 -0.63 13.97
C SER A 170 -5.21 0.65 13.23
N PHE A 171 -6.26 0.57 12.41
CA PHE A 171 -6.76 1.74 11.68
C PHE A 171 -7.11 2.90 12.61
N ALA A 172 -7.74 2.61 13.76
CA ALA A 172 -8.09 3.62 14.76
C ALA A 172 -6.84 4.32 15.33
N SER A 173 -5.80 3.57 15.69
CA SER A 173 -4.56 4.16 16.20
C SER A 173 -3.84 4.99 15.14
N MET A 174 -3.69 4.44 13.93
CA MET A 174 -3.01 5.11 12.84
C MET A 174 -3.74 6.39 12.39
N ARG A 175 -5.08 6.40 12.40
CA ARG A 175 -5.89 7.56 12.00
C ARG A 175 -5.67 8.78 12.89
N GLU A 176 -5.45 8.56 14.17
CA GLU A 176 -5.19 9.62 15.15
C GLU A 176 -3.70 9.99 15.25
N ASN A 177 -2.80 9.21 14.63
CA ASN A 177 -1.37 9.48 14.67
C ASN A 177 -0.92 10.43 13.53
N ALA A 178 -0.57 11.67 13.90
CA ALA A 178 -0.09 12.71 12.98
C ALA A 178 1.15 12.29 12.16
N MET A 179 1.97 11.36 12.66
CA MET A 179 3.16 10.88 11.96
C MET A 179 2.85 9.95 10.78
N VAL A 180 1.62 9.52 10.61
CA VAL A 180 1.24 8.54 9.56
C VAL A 180 -0.09 8.84 8.89
N ASN A 181 -0.98 9.63 9.49
CA ASN A 181 -2.24 10.06 8.88
C ASN A 181 -2.11 11.19 7.85
N CYS A 182 -0.87 11.65 7.58
CA CYS A 182 -0.54 12.72 6.63
C CYS A 182 -1.10 14.11 6.97
N SER A 183 -1.52 14.37 8.22
CA SER A 183 -1.99 15.71 8.63
C SER A 183 -0.88 16.77 8.68
N LEU A 184 0.38 16.36 8.75
CA LEU A 184 1.54 17.27 8.72
C LEU A 184 1.97 17.64 7.29
N ILE A 185 1.36 17.06 6.26
CA ILE A 185 1.63 17.42 4.87
C ILE A 185 0.94 18.75 4.57
N PRO A 186 1.63 19.73 3.93
CA PRO A 186 1.04 21.02 3.63
C PRO A 186 -0.29 20.92 2.84
N PRO A 187 -1.30 21.75 3.16
CA PRO A 187 -2.58 21.75 2.45
C PRO A 187 -2.48 21.98 0.94
N GLU A 188 -1.41 22.65 0.49
CA GLU A 188 -1.11 22.86 -0.93
C GLU A 188 -0.77 21.55 -1.65
N VAL A 189 -0.31 20.53 -0.93
CA VAL A 189 0.01 19.20 -1.45
C VAL A 189 -1.16 18.24 -1.25
N LEU A 190 -1.71 18.18 -0.03
CA LEU A 190 -2.88 17.35 0.32
C LEU A 190 -3.94 18.22 0.99
N ASP A 191 -5.06 18.45 0.30
CA ASP A 191 -6.14 19.32 0.76
C ASP A 191 -7.08 18.59 1.74
N PRO A 192 -7.04 18.90 3.06
CA PRO A 192 -7.87 18.21 4.05
C PRO A 192 -9.36 18.59 3.96
N SER A 193 -9.72 19.64 3.22
CA SER A 193 -11.13 20.01 3.01
C SER A 193 -11.84 19.10 2.02
N LYS A 194 -11.08 18.41 1.16
CA LYS A 194 -11.61 17.51 0.11
C LYS A 194 -11.65 16.05 0.53
N GLY A 195 -11.03 15.70 1.66
CA GLY A 195 -11.00 14.33 2.17
C GLY A 195 -9.97 14.12 3.27
N GLN A 196 -9.79 12.86 3.65
CA GLN A 196 -8.79 12.41 4.62
C GLN A 196 -7.96 11.29 4.02
N PHE A 197 -6.65 11.31 4.25
CA PHE A 197 -5.74 10.26 3.77
C PHE A 197 -6.15 8.88 4.32
N MET A 198 -6.37 8.80 5.64
CA MET A 198 -6.96 7.62 6.28
C MET A 198 -8.49 7.68 6.24
N ARG A 199 -9.04 7.33 5.07
CA ARG A 199 -10.47 7.54 4.76
C ARG A 199 -11.45 6.65 5.54
N LYS A 200 -11.40 5.33 5.34
CA LYS A 200 -12.35 4.37 5.96
C LYS A 200 -11.70 3.15 6.61
N GLY A 201 -10.60 2.64 6.06
CA GLY A 201 -9.95 1.45 6.60
C GLY A 201 -10.84 0.20 6.64
N ILE A 202 -11.55 -0.07 5.54
CA ILE A 202 -12.42 -1.25 5.41
C ILE A 202 -12.18 -1.98 4.08
N VAL A 203 -12.55 -3.25 4.05
CA VAL A 203 -12.58 -4.11 2.85
C VAL A 203 -13.98 -4.07 2.24
N GLY A 204 -14.07 -3.98 0.92
CA GLY A 204 -15.35 -4.06 0.21
C GLY A 204 -16.14 -2.76 0.13
N ASP A 205 -15.52 -1.59 0.38
CA ASP A 205 -16.22 -0.31 0.26
C ASP A 205 -16.69 -0.06 -1.18
N TRP A 206 -16.01 -0.65 -2.17
CA TRP A 206 -16.40 -0.58 -3.59
C TRP A 206 -17.88 -0.91 -3.85
N LYS A 207 -18.49 -1.80 -3.06
CA LYS A 207 -19.92 -2.14 -3.16
C LYS A 207 -20.85 -0.95 -2.93
N ASN A 208 -20.38 0.09 -2.25
CA ASN A 208 -21.13 1.34 -2.01
C ASN A 208 -20.95 2.40 -3.11
N HIS A 209 -20.06 2.17 -4.09
CA HIS A 209 -19.73 3.16 -5.13
C HIS A 209 -20.02 2.66 -6.53
N PHE A 210 -19.87 1.36 -6.78
CA PHE A 210 -20.04 0.77 -8.10
C PHE A 210 -21.52 0.57 -8.43
N SER A 211 -21.91 0.97 -9.63
CA SER A 211 -23.15 0.46 -10.23
C SER A 211 -23.00 -1.02 -10.62
N PRO A 212 -24.12 -1.75 -10.81
CA PRO A 212 -24.08 -3.11 -11.34
C PRO A 212 -23.35 -3.21 -12.69
N GLU A 213 -23.52 -2.23 -13.58
CA GLU A 213 -22.90 -2.16 -14.89
C GLU A 213 -21.38 -1.96 -14.78
N GLN A 214 -20.95 -1.06 -13.89
CA GLN A 214 -19.53 -0.84 -13.60
C GLN A 214 -18.88 -2.10 -13.03
N ASN A 215 -19.56 -2.79 -12.10
CA ASN A 215 -19.06 -4.03 -11.52
C ASN A 215 -18.90 -5.12 -12.61
N SER A 216 -19.90 -5.26 -13.48
CA SER A 216 -19.86 -6.22 -14.60
C SER A 216 -18.72 -5.93 -15.58
N LEU A 217 -18.56 -4.66 -15.98
CA LEU A 217 -17.45 -4.22 -16.82
C LEU A 217 -16.09 -4.52 -16.18
N PHE A 218 -15.94 -4.19 -14.90
CA PHE A 218 -14.72 -4.42 -14.15
C PHE A 218 -14.38 -5.90 -14.04
N ASN A 219 -15.37 -6.75 -13.71
CA ASN A 219 -15.20 -8.20 -13.62
C ASN A 219 -14.74 -8.79 -14.96
N LYS A 220 -15.37 -8.38 -16.07
CA LYS A 220 -14.97 -8.82 -17.41
C LYS A 220 -13.52 -8.44 -17.71
N ARG A 221 -13.13 -7.18 -17.44
CA ARG A 221 -11.74 -6.74 -17.64
C ARG A 221 -10.77 -7.52 -16.74
N TYR A 222 -11.10 -7.69 -15.46
CA TYR A 222 -10.25 -8.43 -14.53
C TYR A 222 -10.01 -9.86 -14.97
N GLN A 223 -11.06 -10.57 -15.39
CA GLN A 223 -10.95 -11.95 -15.89
C GLN A 223 -10.02 -12.04 -17.11
N GLN A 224 -10.11 -11.07 -18.03
CA GLN A 224 -9.27 -11.01 -19.22
C GLN A 224 -7.80 -10.70 -18.88
N GLU A 225 -7.56 -9.73 -17.99
CA GLU A 225 -6.21 -9.23 -17.70
C GLU A 225 -5.43 -10.09 -16.70
N MET A 226 -6.14 -10.79 -15.80
CA MET A 226 -5.58 -11.57 -14.71
C MET A 226 -5.71 -13.09 -14.92
N GLU A 227 -6.05 -13.53 -16.12
CA GLU A 227 -6.06 -14.95 -16.47
C GLU A 227 -4.70 -15.60 -16.16
N GLY A 228 -4.71 -16.73 -15.44
CA GLY A 228 -3.50 -17.44 -15.03
C GLY A 228 -2.72 -16.81 -13.86
N CYS A 229 -3.15 -15.66 -13.33
CA CYS A 229 -2.55 -15.07 -12.14
C CYS A 229 -3.18 -15.66 -10.86
N ASN A 230 -2.37 -16.34 -10.05
CA ASN A 230 -2.80 -16.92 -8.78
C ASN A 230 -2.84 -15.86 -7.66
N LEU A 231 -3.73 -14.87 -7.80
CA LEU A 231 -4.02 -13.88 -6.77
C LEU A 231 -5.53 -13.82 -6.52
N THR A 232 -5.93 -14.10 -5.29
CA THR A 232 -7.33 -14.13 -4.89
C THR A 232 -7.60 -13.08 -3.82
N PHE A 233 -8.67 -12.32 -3.97
CA PHE A 233 -9.17 -11.41 -2.94
C PHE A 233 -10.51 -11.90 -2.41
N GLN A 234 -10.70 -11.79 -1.10
CA GLN A 234 -11.97 -12.16 -0.47
C GLN A 234 -13.12 -11.30 -1.03
N GLY A 235 -14.21 -11.96 -1.47
CA GLY A 235 -15.42 -11.30 -1.97
C GLY A 235 -15.25 -10.49 -3.26
N PHE A 236 -14.23 -10.79 -4.08
CA PHE A 236 -13.96 -10.05 -5.32
C PHE A 236 -15.04 -10.24 -6.39
N MET A 237 -15.50 -11.49 -6.53
CA MET A 237 -16.45 -11.92 -7.56
C MET A 237 -17.92 -11.80 -7.11
N ASP A 238 -18.14 -11.35 -5.87
CA ASP A 238 -19.48 -11.12 -5.30
C ASP A 238 -20.22 -9.95 -5.97
#